data_AF-A0A2M9P844-F1
#
_entry.id   AF-A0A2M9P844-F1
#
_cell.length_a   1.000
_cell.length_b   1.000
_cell.length_c   1.000
_cell.angle_alpha   90.00
_cell.angle_beta   90.00
_cell.angle_gamma   90.00
#
_symmetry.space_group_name_H-M   'P 1'
#
loop_
_entity.id
_entity.type
_entity.pdbx_description
1 polymer ?
#
loop_
_entity_poly.entity_id
_entity_poly.type
_entity_poly.pdbx_seq_one_letter_code
_entity_poly.pdbx_strand_id
1 'polypeptide(L)'
;CDLVIDGSIKLVSGRQIERLSETGVVLDDGTELPADLVVYATGYGSMNGWVADLIDRETADRVGKVWGLGSDTPKDPGPWEGEQRNMWKPTQVANLWFHGGNLHQSRHYSQYLALQLKARQEGLPTPVYGLQEVHHRG
;
A
#
# COMPACT_ATOMS: atom_id res chain seq x y z
N CYS A 1 23.37 5.74 -7.48
CA CYS A 1 22.63 5.89 -8.76
C CYS A 1 23.62 5.93 -9.92
N ASP A 2 24.70 5.17 -9.83
CA ASP A 2 25.92 5.48 -10.58
C ASP A 2 25.72 5.19 -12.06
N LEU A 3 25.01 4.11 -12.38
CA LEU A 3 24.63 3.74 -13.74
C LEU A 3 23.69 4.74 -14.43
N VAL A 4 22.89 5.49 -13.66
CA VAL A 4 22.06 6.57 -14.24
C VAL A 4 22.92 7.82 -14.45
N ILE A 5 23.84 8.09 -13.52
CA ILE A 5 24.74 9.25 -13.58
C ILE A 5 25.76 9.12 -14.72
N ASP A 6 26.33 7.94 -14.91
CA ASP A 6 27.30 7.66 -15.97
C ASP A 6 26.66 7.42 -17.35
N GLY A 7 25.33 7.37 -17.43
CA GLY A 7 24.58 7.23 -18.68
C GLY A 7 24.36 5.80 -19.16
N SER A 8 24.82 4.79 -18.41
CA SER A 8 24.59 3.37 -18.73
C SER A 8 23.10 3.00 -18.70
N ILE A 9 22.32 3.62 -17.82
CA ILE A 9 20.86 3.51 -17.75
C ILE A 9 20.26 4.85 -18.17
N LYS A 10 19.52 4.84 -19.27
CA LYS A 10 18.78 6.01 -19.76
C LYS A 10 17.53 6.23 -18.92
N LEU A 11 17.20 7.49 -18.66
CA LEU A 11 16.02 7.91 -17.91
C LEU A 11 15.11 8.74 -18.81
N VAL A 12 13.81 8.39 -18.83
CA VAL A 12 12.76 9.24 -19.39
C VAL A 12 11.86 9.68 -18.23
N SER A 13 11.61 10.98 -18.11
CA SER A 13 10.82 11.58 -17.05
C SER A 13 9.83 12.59 -17.62
N GLY A 14 8.73 12.84 -16.90
CA GLY A 14 7.69 13.77 -17.32
C GLY A 14 6.82 13.28 -18.50
N ARG A 15 6.88 11.99 -18.81
CA ARG A 15 6.12 11.33 -19.88
C ARG A 15 5.30 10.17 -19.32
N GLN A 16 4.13 9.94 -19.89
CA GLN A 16 3.34 8.73 -19.65
C GLN A 16 3.52 7.71 -20.78
N ILE A 17 3.27 6.45 -20.46
CA ILE A 17 3.17 5.38 -21.46
C ILE A 17 1.79 5.46 -22.09
N GLU A 18 1.72 5.62 -23.41
CA GLU A 18 0.47 5.61 -24.18
C GLU A 18 0.04 4.18 -24.52
N ARG A 19 0.97 3.39 -25.08
CA ARG A 19 0.73 1.98 -25.46
C ARG A 19 2.04 1.20 -25.59
N LEU A 20 1.91 -0.12 -25.66
CA LEU A 20 2.97 -0.98 -26.18
C LEU A 20 2.84 -1.13 -27.70
N SER A 21 3.97 -1.22 -28.39
CA SER A 21 4.03 -1.70 -29.78
C SER A 21 4.54 -3.14 -29.81
N GLU A 22 4.59 -3.74 -31.01
CA GLU A 22 5.21 -5.07 -31.18
C GLU A 22 6.70 -5.09 -30.79
N THR A 23 7.37 -3.92 -30.81
CA THR A 23 8.82 -3.78 -30.67
C THR A 23 9.26 -2.85 -29.55
N GLY A 24 8.34 -2.35 -28.71
CA GLY A 24 8.71 -1.38 -27.69
C GLY A 24 7.56 -0.69 -26.94
N VAL A 25 7.88 0.46 -26.37
CA VAL A 25 6.97 1.30 -25.57
C VAL A 25 6.79 2.65 -26.25
N VAL A 26 5.55 3.05 -26.50
CA VAL A 26 5.23 4.35 -27.09
C VAL A 26 4.76 5.31 -26.01
N LEU A 27 5.38 6.48 -25.97
CA LEU A 27 5.08 7.56 -25.02
C LEU A 27 4.02 8.52 -25.57
N ASP A 28 3.44 9.31 -24.67
CA ASP A 28 2.39 10.30 -24.99
C ASP A 28 2.81 11.43 -25.95
N ASP A 29 4.12 11.61 -26.18
CA ASP A 29 4.66 12.57 -27.16
C ASP A 29 4.97 11.93 -28.52
N GLY A 30 4.61 10.66 -28.70
CA GLY A 30 4.87 9.89 -29.92
C GLY A 30 6.26 9.25 -29.98
N THR A 31 7.13 9.48 -28.98
CA THR A 31 8.43 8.80 -28.91
C THR A 31 8.24 7.30 -28.71
N GLU A 32 8.90 6.48 -29.53
CA GLU A 32 8.96 5.03 -29.35
C GLU A 32 10.31 4.63 -28.77
N LEU A 33 10.28 3.84 -27.70
CA LEU A 33 11.44 3.25 -27.04
C LEU A 33 11.50 1.76 -27.41
N PRO A 34 12.45 1.34 -28.29
CA PRO A 34 12.62 -0.07 -28.62
C PRO A 34 12.96 -0.89 -27.38
N ALA A 35 12.28 -2.02 -27.20
CA ALA A 35 12.52 -2.91 -26.08
C ALA A 35 12.14 -4.36 -26.43
N ASP A 36 13.04 -5.30 -26.16
CA ASP A 36 12.76 -6.73 -26.27
C ASP A 36 12.02 -7.29 -25.05
N LEU A 37 12.06 -6.56 -23.91
CA LEU A 37 11.40 -6.92 -22.65
C LEU A 37 10.91 -5.66 -21.93
N VAL A 38 9.67 -5.72 -21.44
CA VAL A 38 9.08 -4.67 -20.59
C VAL A 38 8.78 -5.26 -19.21
N VAL A 39 9.32 -4.63 -18.16
CA VAL A 39 9.09 -5.01 -16.77
C VAL A 39 8.16 -4.00 -16.10
N TYR A 40 6.95 -4.44 -15.73
CA TYR A 40 6.00 -3.61 -14.99
C TYR A 40 6.37 -3.53 -13.51
N ALA A 41 7.12 -2.49 -13.16
CA ALA A 41 7.44 -2.12 -11.78
C ALA A 41 6.49 -1.01 -11.25
N THR A 42 5.20 -1.09 -11.58
CA THR A 42 4.18 -0.03 -11.31
C THR A 42 3.64 -0.04 -9.87
N GLY A 43 4.16 -0.92 -9.01
CA GLY A 43 3.77 -1.00 -7.60
C GLY A 43 2.56 -1.89 -7.35
N TYR A 44 1.92 -1.70 -6.20
CA TYR A 44 0.78 -2.49 -5.74
C TYR A 44 -0.47 -1.61 -5.57
N GLY A 45 -1.64 -2.19 -5.78
CA GLY A 45 -2.91 -1.58 -5.43
C GLY A 45 -3.12 -1.45 -3.92
N SER A 46 -4.18 -0.73 -3.53
CA SER A 46 -4.57 -0.58 -2.12
C SER A 46 -4.96 -1.92 -1.50
N MET A 47 -4.50 -2.21 -0.28
CA MET A 47 -4.95 -3.38 0.49
C MET A 47 -6.45 -3.33 0.78
N ASN A 48 -7.04 -2.13 0.88
CA ASN A 48 -8.49 -1.99 1.06
C ASN A 48 -9.27 -2.51 -0.17
N GLY A 49 -8.75 -2.29 -1.39
CA GLY A 49 -9.34 -2.83 -2.62
C GLY A 49 -9.39 -4.36 -2.60
N TRP A 50 -8.31 -5.00 -2.13
CA TRP A 50 -8.28 -6.46 -1.96
C TRP A 50 -9.32 -6.97 -0.95
N VAL A 51 -9.65 -6.21 0.11
CA VAL A 51 -10.73 -6.59 1.03
C VAL A 51 -12.08 -6.60 0.30
N ALA A 52 -12.33 -5.60 -0.55
CA ALA A 52 -13.56 -5.52 -1.32
C ALA A 52 -13.72 -6.69 -2.30
N ASP A 53 -12.61 -7.10 -2.94
CA ASP A 53 -12.59 -8.19 -3.91
C ASP A 53 -12.67 -9.58 -3.25
N LEU A 54 -12.05 -9.77 -2.09
CA LEU A 54 -11.94 -11.08 -1.42
C LEU A 54 -13.06 -11.37 -0.42
N ILE A 55 -13.60 -10.33 0.22
CA ILE A 55 -14.63 -10.45 1.27
C ILE A 55 -15.93 -9.81 0.77
N ASP A 56 -16.01 -8.49 0.86
CA ASP A 56 -17.10 -7.66 0.32
C ASP A 56 -16.78 -6.17 0.52
N ARG A 57 -17.53 -5.32 -0.19
CA ARG A 57 -17.35 -3.87 -0.12
C ARG A 57 -17.72 -3.27 1.24
N GLU A 58 -18.70 -3.82 1.93
CA GLU A 58 -19.12 -3.34 3.25
C GLU A 58 -17.99 -3.48 4.27
N THR A 59 -17.30 -4.61 4.27
CA THR A 59 -16.15 -4.92 5.10
C THR A 59 -14.99 -4.00 4.75
N ALA A 60 -14.72 -3.75 3.47
CA ALA A 60 -13.70 -2.80 3.03
C ALA A 60 -13.99 -1.38 3.54
N ASP A 61 -15.23 -0.91 3.39
CA ASP A 61 -15.65 0.40 3.88
C ASP A 61 -15.63 0.48 5.40
N ARG A 62 -15.92 -0.61 6.11
CA ARG A 62 -15.81 -0.68 7.57
C ARG A 62 -14.36 -0.62 8.05
N VAL A 63 -13.42 -1.26 7.37
CA VAL A 63 -11.98 -1.14 7.69
C VAL A 63 -11.51 0.30 7.48
N GLY A 64 -11.93 0.93 6.38
CA GLY A 64 -11.40 2.23 5.95
C GLY A 64 -10.00 2.14 5.36
N LYS A 65 -9.33 3.29 5.17
CA LYS A 65 -7.99 3.32 4.54
C LYS A 65 -7.00 2.43 5.29
N VAL A 66 -6.27 1.64 4.53
CA VAL A 66 -5.10 0.90 5.00
C VAL A 66 -3.89 1.62 4.45
N TRP A 67 -2.89 1.84 5.30
CA TRP A 67 -1.69 2.64 5.00
C TRP A 67 -1.92 4.15 4.96
N GLY A 68 -0.84 4.89 5.21
CA GLY A 68 -0.83 6.35 5.27
C GLY A 68 -0.98 6.86 6.70
N LEU A 69 -0.57 8.10 6.90
CA LEU A 69 -0.61 8.78 8.20
C LEU A 69 -1.69 9.87 8.21
N GLY A 70 -2.35 10.14 7.07
CA GLY A 70 -3.28 11.23 6.93
C GLY A 70 -2.60 12.58 6.79
N SER A 71 -1.54 12.64 5.99
CA SER A 71 -0.67 13.82 5.83
C SER A 71 -1.28 14.96 5.00
N ASP A 72 -2.56 14.88 4.67
CA ASP A 72 -3.31 15.84 3.83
C ASP A 72 -2.69 16.10 2.44
N THR A 73 -2.15 15.03 1.85
CA THR A 73 -1.65 15.05 0.47
C THR A 73 -2.64 14.35 -0.47
N PRO A 74 -2.58 14.58 -1.81
CA PRO A 74 -3.46 13.91 -2.75
C PRO A 74 -3.44 12.37 -2.66
N LYS A 75 -2.32 11.77 -2.23
CA LYS A 75 -2.17 10.30 -2.08
C LYS A 75 -2.35 9.80 -0.65
N ASP A 76 -2.35 10.69 0.34
CA ASP A 76 -2.56 10.40 1.76
C ASP A 76 -3.43 11.50 2.38
N PRO A 77 -4.74 11.53 2.06
CA PRO A 77 -5.65 12.56 2.55
C PRO A 77 -5.81 12.45 4.07
N GLY A 78 -6.01 13.58 4.74
CA GLY A 78 -6.22 13.65 6.18
C GLY A 78 -7.52 12.96 6.65
N PRO A 79 -7.78 12.94 7.97
CA PRO A 79 -7.02 13.63 9.01
C PRO A 79 -5.75 12.88 9.43
N TRP A 80 -4.81 13.59 10.05
CA TRP A 80 -3.57 13.02 10.60
C TRP A 80 -3.87 12.06 11.76
N GLU A 81 -3.30 10.86 11.69
CA GLU A 81 -3.60 9.74 12.60
C GLU A 81 -2.48 9.49 13.62
N GLY A 82 -1.31 10.11 13.45
CA GLY A 82 -0.13 9.90 14.31
C GLY A 82 0.58 8.54 14.13
N GLU A 83 -0.08 7.55 13.54
CA GLU A 83 0.43 6.22 13.27
C GLU A 83 -0.13 5.68 11.95
N GLN A 84 0.46 4.59 11.43
CA GLN A 84 -0.02 3.97 10.18
C GLN A 84 -1.48 3.49 10.34
N ARG A 85 -2.32 3.84 9.36
CA ARG A 85 -3.73 3.42 9.32
C ARG A 85 -3.86 1.92 9.15
N ASN A 86 -4.59 1.28 10.06
CA ASN A 86 -4.95 -0.14 10.08
C ASN A 86 -3.80 -1.16 9.95
N MET A 87 -2.53 -0.75 10.01
CA MET A 87 -1.37 -1.63 9.90
C MET A 87 -0.96 -2.17 11.28
N TRP A 88 -0.87 -3.50 11.41
CA TRP A 88 -0.35 -4.20 12.59
C TRP A 88 -1.12 -3.94 13.90
N LYS A 89 -2.34 -3.41 13.82
CA LYS A 89 -3.19 -3.04 14.95
C LYS A 89 -4.64 -3.49 14.73
N PRO A 90 -5.47 -3.56 15.78
CA PRO A 90 -6.89 -3.86 15.65
C PRO A 90 -7.59 -2.90 14.67
N THR A 91 -8.55 -3.42 13.91
CA THR A 91 -9.35 -2.64 12.98
C THR A 91 -10.80 -2.56 13.45
N GLN A 92 -11.62 -1.78 12.76
CA GLN A 92 -13.08 -1.71 12.95
C GLN A 92 -13.79 -3.05 12.59
N VAL A 93 -13.06 -4.00 12.01
CA VAL A 93 -13.54 -5.35 11.73
C VAL A 93 -12.85 -6.32 12.67
N ALA A 94 -13.65 -6.96 13.54
CA ALA A 94 -13.14 -7.91 14.52
C ALA A 94 -12.36 -9.05 13.84
N ASN A 95 -11.19 -9.37 14.41
CA ASN A 95 -10.28 -10.43 13.94
C ASN A 95 -9.70 -10.25 12.53
N LEU A 96 -9.84 -9.07 11.91
CA LEU A 96 -9.17 -8.72 10.67
C LEU A 96 -7.95 -7.85 10.95
N TRP A 97 -6.80 -8.25 10.40
CA TRP A 97 -5.50 -7.62 10.63
C TRP A 97 -4.74 -7.44 9.32
N PHE A 98 -4.05 -6.31 9.17
CA PHE A 98 -3.20 -6.04 8.01
C PHE A 98 -1.73 -6.14 8.38
N HIS A 99 -0.97 -6.82 7.51
CA HIS A 99 0.48 -6.95 7.61
C HIS A 99 1.11 -6.77 6.23
N GLY A 100 2.21 -6.04 6.16
CA GLY A 100 2.88 -5.69 4.92
C GLY A 100 3.84 -4.53 5.11
N GLY A 101 4.12 -3.81 4.03
CA GLY A 101 5.18 -2.80 3.98
C GLY A 101 6.51 -3.38 3.53
N ASN A 102 7.58 -2.58 3.60
CA ASN A 102 8.90 -3.06 3.21
C ASN A 102 9.44 -4.10 4.21
N LEU A 103 10.57 -4.73 3.87
CA LEU A 103 11.17 -5.80 4.68
C LEU A 103 11.47 -5.35 6.13
N HIS A 104 11.92 -4.11 6.31
CA HIS A 104 12.20 -3.56 7.62
C HIS A 104 10.93 -3.45 8.48
N GLN A 105 9.88 -2.85 7.93
CA GLN A 105 8.59 -2.71 8.62
C GLN A 105 7.98 -4.08 8.91
N SER A 106 7.94 -4.98 7.92
CA SER A 106 7.42 -6.33 8.11
C SER A 106 8.16 -7.02 9.25
N ARG A 107 9.49 -7.06 9.21
CA ARG A 107 10.33 -7.70 10.26
C ARG A 107 10.08 -7.11 11.64
N HIS A 108 10.02 -5.79 11.74
CA HIS A 108 9.84 -5.10 13.02
C HIS A 108 8.44 -5.37 13.60
N TYR A 109 7.39 -5.26 12.78
CA TYR A 109 6.01 -5.34 13.25
C TYR A 109 5.44 -6.75 13.35
N SER A 110 6.06 -7.77 12.73
CA SER A 110 5.62 -9.16 12.89
C SER A 110 5.60 -9.58 14.36
N GLN A 111 6.60 -9.19 15.16
CA GLN A 111 6.67 -9.54 16.58
C GLN A 111 5.50 -8.95 17.37
N TYR A 112 5.22 -7.65 17.19
CA TYR A 112 4.13 -6.98 17.91
C TYR A 112 2.76 -7.54 17.51
N LEU A 113 2.55 -7.80 16.22
CA LEU A 113 1.32 -8.41 15.74
C LEU A 113 1.14 -9.83 16.30
N ALA A 114 2.19 -10.66 16.27
CA ALA A 114 2.15 -12.01 16.80
C ALA A 114 1.85 -12.05 18.31
N LEU A 115 2.47 -11.17 19.09
CA LEU A 115 2.21 -11.07 20.53
C LEU A 115 0.76 -10.64 20.83
N GLN A 116 0.23 -9.70 20.06
CA GLN A 116 -1.17 -9.27 20.16
C GLN A 116 -2.16 -10.40 19.87
N LEU A 117 -1.88 -11.20 18.83
CA LEU A 117 -2.71 -12.35 18.46
C LEU A 117 -2.59 -13.46 19.51
N LYS A 118 -1.38 -13.75 19.98
CA LYS A 118 -1.13 -14.77 21.00
C LYS A 118 -1.80 -14.42 22.33
N ALA A 119 -1.71 -13.17 22.78
CA ALA A 119 -2.38 -12.73 24.00
C ALA A 119 -3.89 -12.95 23.94
N ARG A 120 -4.53 -12.62 22.80
CA ARG A 120 -5.96 -12.87 22.58
C ARG A 120 -6.29 -14.36 22.55
N GLN A 121 -5.43 -15.18 21.92
CA GLN A 121 -5.59 -16.63 21.90
C GLN A 121 -5.54 -17.24 23.31
N GLU A 122 -4.68 -16.72 24.18
CA GLU A 122 -4.56 -17.15 25.58
C GLU A 122 -5.63 -16.54 26.51
N GLY A 123 -6.58 -15.76 25.97
CA GLY A 123 -7.60 -15.08 26.77
C GLY A 123 -7.05 -13.97 27.66
N LEU A 124 -5.84 -13.47 27.40
CA LEU A 124 -5.27 -12.35 28.13
C LEU A 124 -5.97 -11.04 27.72
N PRO A 125 -6.22 -10.11 28.66
CA PRO A 125 -6.78 -8.81 28.32
C PRO A 125 -5.87 -8.04 27.36
N THR A 126 -6.41 -7.66 26.21
CA THR A 126 -5.75 -6.77 25.24
C THR A 126 -6.58 -5.50 25.06
N PRO A 127 -6.53 -4.54 26.00
CA PRO A 127 -7.31 -3.32 25.90
C PRO A 127 -6.95 -2.55 24.63
N VAL A 128 -7.97 -2.10 23.90
CA VAL A 128 -7.82 -1.23 22.74
C VAL A 128 -8.26 0.16 23.17
N TYR A 129 -7.30 1.07 23.32
CA TYR A 129 -7.54 2.42 23.86
C TYR A 129 -8.16 3.38 22.86
N GLY A 130 -8.15 3.03 21.57
CA GLY A 130 -8.82 3.76 20.51
C GLY A 130 -8.84 2.95 19.23
N LEU A 131 -10.02 2.87 18.60
CA LEU A 131 -10.13 2.48 17.19
C LEU A 131 -10.30 3.76 16.40
N GLN A 132 -9.56 3.87 15.29
CA GLN A 132 -9.64 5.07 14.46
C GLN A 132 -11.00 5.16 13.77
N GLU A 133 -11.52 6.38 13.67
CA GLU A 133 -12.73 6.65 12.92
C GLU A 133 -12.50 6.42 11.42
N VAL A 134 -13.55 6.01 10.73
CA VAL A 134 -13.46 5.77 9.29
C VAL A 134 -13.86 7.02 8.53
N HIS A 135 -12.86 7.74 8.03
CA HIS A 135 -13.05 8.98 7.28
C HIS A 135 -13.16 8.79 5.75
N HIS A 136 -12.76 7.63 5.25
CA HIS A 136 -12.70 7.35 3.80
C HIS A 136 -13.50 6.10 3.50
N ARG A 137 -14.61 6.27 2.75
CA ARG A 137 -15.48 5.22 2.24
C ARG A 137 -15.44 5.28 0.71
N GLY A 138 -15.21 4.15 0.05
CA GLY A 138 -15.05 4.07 -1.42
C GLY A 138 -13.68 4.51 -1.95
#